data_AF-A0A812RIB7-F1
#
_entry.id   AF-A0A812RIB7-F1
#
_cell.length_a   1.000
_cell.length_b   1.000
_cell.length_c   1.000
_cell.angle_alpha   90.00
_cell.angle_beta   90.00
_cell.angle_gamma   90.00
#
_symmetry.space_group_name_H-M   'P 1'
#
loop_
_entity.id
_entity.type
_entity.pdbx_description
1 polymer ?
#
loop_
_entity_poly.entity_id
_entity_poly.type
_entity_poly.pdbx_seq_one_letter_code
_entity_poly.pdbx_strand_id
1 'polypeptide(L)'
;MTPVVIPGWRGTLHRMLQSSACDVITGLVIVFDVALTCVDIDIRAAGGTTPLALELASNAYLLELVAILFVWKGQVFRDPWTLLDMLIVIFGLVQLVMGFMGVSLDKVTILRMLRVVRIMRLFRLFRKFAMLKELRKLIRMTASHSRDVFAGFVVMTSWAMLAVELLNPYMPELSSFWEDCPFCRRSLQSVMSANLLLFKTVVAGDSWGQVAVPLIEAHPTVAIPIFIGSQLSIVFGVLNLVVAVVVDTFAEQRTKDVTSMAQEMDEDAEEELQELDKIFAKIDSDNDGVLSWEELVKGASRVREFQHRLRVMDIDQKDLEQLFSMLDHNSNKTVDPDEFKRTLARWAFDSKTATRFVRYTLQLDNFHILSKLNLSLVCFFGFRSFLDATPASARFRIFEWIVCGRKSRESVTSTSHRPRQQLMEDHSSAAEKLSNMESPLSVKLELDPRLIALASGTQRHIPAQPKLPEGSTL
;
A
#
# COMPACT_ATOMS: atom_id res chain seq x y z
N MET A 1 6.38 14.14 -22.56
CA MET A 1 6.32 15.38 -23.37
C MET A 1 7.71 15.64 -23.91
N THR A 2 7.88 15.65 -25.23
CA THR A 2 9.16 16.01 -25.85
C THR A 2 9.52 17.46 -25.49
N PRO A 3 10.79 17.76 -25.12
CA PRO A 3 11.18 19.12 -24.79
C PRO A 3 11.07 19.97 -26.05
N VAL A 4 10.13 20.91 -26.05
CA VAL A 4 9.97 21.88 -27.13
C VAL A 4 11.18 22.80 -27.08
N VAL A 5 12.16 22.58 -27.97
CA VAL A 5 13.30 23.47 -28.12
C VAL A 5 12.80 24.72 -28.85
N ILE A 6 12.54 25.80 -28.10
CA ILE A 6 12.17 27.10 -28.66
C ILE A 6 13.47 27.88 -28.95
N PRO A 7 13.88 28.06 -30.22
CA PRO A 7 15.13 28.77 -30.53
C PRO A 7 15.02 30.29 -30.32
N GLY A 8 16.17 30.92 -30.03
CA GLY A 8 16.33 32.37 -29.92
C GLY A 8 16.03 32.97 -28.53
N TRP A 9 15.80 34.29 -28.48
CA TRP A 9 15.50 35.04 -27.25
C TRP A 9 14.29 34.49 -26.47
N ARG A 10 13.34 33.85 -27.18
CA ARG A 10 12.19 33.14 -26.60
C ARG A 10 12.60 31.92 -25.78
N GLY A 11 13.65 31.22 -26.16
CA GLY A 11 14.21 30.10 -25.39
C GLY A 11 14.91 30.56 -24.11
N THR A 12 15.52 31.75 -24.13
CA THR A 12 16.06 32.39 -22.92
C THR A 12 14.93 32.80 -21.98
N LEU A 13 13.86 33.40 -22.50
CA LEU A 13 12.69 33.77 -21.71
C LEU A 13 11.96 32.54 -21.13
N HIS A 14 11.87 31.45 -21.89
CA HIS A 14 11.37 30.17 -21.42
C HIS A 14 12.21 29.60 -20.27
N ARG A 15 13.54 29.63 -20.37
CA ARG A 15 14.45 29.21 -19.29
C ARG A 15 14.35 30.11 -18.06
N MET A 16 14.14 31.41 -18.23
CA MET A 16 13.91 32.33 -17.11
C MET A 16 12.58 32.06 -16.40
N LEU A 17 11.50 31.84 -17.16
CA LEU A 17 10.17 31.49 -16.63
C LEU A 17 10.15 30.15 -15.88
N GLN A 18 11.02 29.20 -16.26
CA GLN A 18 11.18 27.91 -15.57
C GLN A 18 12.18 27.94 -14.41
N SER A 19 12.77 29.10 -14.09
CA SER A 19 13.68 29.19 -12.95
C SER A 19 12.92 29.09 -11.63
N SER A 20 13.49 28.40 -10.64
CA SER A 20 12.89 28.28 -9.31
C SER A 20 12.64 29.63 -8.65
N ALA A 21 13.47 30.64 -8.96
CA ALA A 21 13.28 32.00 -8.49
C ALA A 21 12.02 32.66 -9.08
N CYS A 22 11.74 32.45 -10.37
CA CYS A 22 10.53 32.95 -11.02
C CYS A 22 9.26 32.25 -10.46
N ASP A 23 9.35 30.95 -10.17
CA ASP A 23 8.26 30.23 -9.52
C ASP A 23 7.93 30.76 -8.10
N VAL A 24 8.95 31.14 -7.32
CA VAL A 24 8.77 31.77 -6.01
C VAL A 24 8.16 33.16 -6.14
N ILE A 25 8.66 33.98 -7.07
CA ILE A 25 8.16 35.35 -7.29
C ILE A 25 6.70 35.30 -7.75
N THR A 26 6.36 34.46 -8.72
CA THR A 26 4.97 34.30 -9.19
C THR A 26 4.06 33.80 -8.06
N GLY A 27 4.53 32.88 -7.22
CA GLY A 27 3.82 32.47 -6.01
C GLY A 27 3.53 33.63 -5.05
N LEU A 28 4.53 34.47 -4.75
CA LEU A 28 4.37 35.65 -3.89
C LEU A 28 3.41 36.68 -4.48
N VAL A 29 3.46 36.91 -5.80
CA VAL A 29 2.53 37.79 -6.51
C VAL A 29 1.10 37.30 -6.39
N ILE A 30 0.86 35.99 -6.52
CA ILE A 30 -0.49 35.43 -6.35
C ILE A 30 -0.97 35.63 -4.90
N VAL A 31 -0.13 35.35 -3.89
CA VAL A 31 -0.49 35.58 -2.49
C VAL A 31 -0.82 37.04 -2.21
N PHE A 32 -0.05 37.96 -2.80
CA PHE A 32 -0.33 39.38 -2.71
C PHE A 32 -1.65 39.77 -3.40
N ASP A 33 -1.95 39.24 -4.59
CA ASP A 33 -3.24 39.42 -5.29
C ASP A 33 -4.42 38.92 -4.45
N VAL A 34 -4.26 37.79 -3.75
CA VAL A 34 -5.25 37.27 -2.80
C VAL A 34 -5.48 38.26 -1.66
N ALA A 35 -4.42 38.77 -1.05
CA ALA A 35 -4.54 39.73 0.05
C ALA A 35 -5.24 41.02 -0.39
N LEU A 36 -4.90 41.56 -1.56
CA LEU A 36 -5.59 42.71 -2.14
C LEU A 36 -7.07 42.40 -2.43
N THR A 37 -7.37 41.19 -2.89
CA THR A 37 -8.75 40.74 -3.14
C THR A 37 -9.54 40.65 -1.83
N CYS A 38 -8.95 40.18 -0.73
CA CYS A 38 -9.61 40.20 0.59
C CYS A 38 -9.95 41.62 1.02
N VAL A 39 -9.01 42.56 0.91
CA VAL A 39 -9.24 43.98 1.24
C VAL A 39 -10.33 44.59 0.35
N ASP A 40 -10.34 44.28 -0.95
CA ASP A 40 -11.40 44.71 -1.88
C ASP A 40 -12.78 44.18 -1.45
N ILE A 41 -12.87 42.92 -1.02
CA ILE A 41 -14.12 42.31 -0.52
C ILE A 41 -14.59 43.01 0.76
N ASP A 42 -13.68 43.26 1.71
CA ASP A 42 -14.01 43.89 3.00
C ASP A 42 -14.49 45.34 2.83
N ILE A 43 -13.83 46.13 1.99
CA ILE A 43 -14.24 47.51 1.68
C ILE A 43 -15.65 47.52 1.08
N ARG A 44 -15.94 46.61 0.13
CA ARG A 44 -17.26 46.50 -0.49
C ARG A 44 -18.32 46.01 0.51
N ALA A 45 -17.98 45.07 1.39
CA ALA A 45 -18.89 44.58 2.44
C ALA A 45 -19.26 45.70 3.42
N ALA A 46 -18.33 46.62 3.71
CA ALA A 46 -18.58 47.83 4.48
C ALA A 46 -19.36 48.93 3.72
N GLY A 47 -19.74 48.70 2.46
CA GLY A 47 -20.44 49.67 1.61
C GLY A 47 -19.53 50.75 0.99
N GLY A 48 -18.21 50.59 1.10
CA GLY A 48 -17.22 51.49 0.50
C GLY A 48 -17.06 51.29 -1.01
N THR A 49 -16.57 52.33 -1.68
CA THR A 49 -16.10 52.22 -3.06
C THR A 49 -14.62 51.88 -3.08
N THR A 50 -14.23 51.03 -4.01
CA THR A 50 -12.87 50.49 -4.06
C THR A 50 -11.94 51.49 -4.74
N PRO A 51 -10.81 51.85 -4.11
CA PRO A 51 -9.91 52.83 -4.69
C PRO A 51 -9.31 52.28 -6.00
N LEU A 52 -9.23 53.14 -7.02
CA LEU A 52 -8.74 52.76 -8.36
C LEU A 52 -7.34 52.11 -8.32
N ALA A 53 -6.49 52.53 -7.40
CA ALA A 53 -5.16 51.96 -7.20
C ALA A 53 -5.21 50.46 -6.83
N LEU A 54 -6.19 50.05 -6.02
CA LEU A 54 -6.38 48.65 -5.63
C LEU A 54 -6.92 47.81 -6.80
N GLU A 55 -7.81 48.38 -7.61
CA GLU A 55 -8.32 47.71 -8.82
C GLU A 55 -7.23 47.58 -9.91
N LEU A 56 -6.32 48.55 -10.02
CA LEU A 56 -5.18 48.44 -10.93
C LEU A 56 -4.13 47.44 -10.41
N ALA A 57 -3.82 47.46 -9.12
CA ALA A 57 -2.84 46.57 -8.49
C ALA A 57 -3.26 45.09 -8.56
N SER A 58 -4.53 44.78 -8.29
CA SER A 58 -5.08 43.41 -8.45
C SER A 58 -5.11 42.93 -9.91
N ASN A 59 -4.96 43.82 -10.89
CA ASN A 59 -4.87 43.44 -12.29
C ASN A 59 -3.42 43.46 -12.83
N ALA A 60 -2.41 43.65 -11.97
CA ALA A 60 -0.99 43.61 -12.36
C ALA A 60 -0.58 42.27 -12.99
N TYR A 61 -1.28 41.18 -12.64
CA TYR A 61 -1.09 39.85 -13.23
C TYR A 61 -1.46 39.77 -14.73
N LEU A 62 -2.16 40.77 -15.27
CA LEU A 62 -2.40 40.89 -16.72
C LEU A 62 -1.06 40.91 -17.48
N LEU A 63 -0.04 41.57 -16.94
CA LEU A 63 1.29 41.65 -17.55
C LEU A 63 1.96 40.26 -17.63
N GLU A 64 1.79 39.46 -16.59
CA GLU A 64 2.30 38.08 -16.55
C GLU A 64 1.61 37.18 -17.57
N LEU A 65 0.27 37.24 -17.66
CA LEU A 65 -0.49 36.47 -18.64
C LEU A 65 -0.13 36.86 -20.08
N VAL A 66 0.02 38.15 -20.34
CA VAL A 66 0.44 38.67 -21.65
C VAL A 66 1.83 38.15 -22.01
N ALA A 67 2.78 38.15 -21.06
CA ALA A 67 4.11 37.59 -21.27
C ALA A 67 4.05 36.09 -21.62
N ILE A 68 3.23 35.30 -20.92
CA ILE A 68 3.05 33.86 -21.17
C ILE A 68 2.45 33.62 -22.57
N LEU A 69 1.42 34.38 -22.96
CA LEU A 69 0.80 34.30 -24.28
C LEU A 69 1.79 34.60 -25.41
N PHE A 70 2.64 35.62 -25.24
CA PHE A 70 3.66 35.98 -26.22
C PHE A 70 4.71 34.90 -26.43
N VAL A 71 5.04 34.13 -25.38
CA VAL A 71 6.05 33.06 -25.44
C VAL A 71 5.46 31.76 -25.99
N TRP A 72 4.27 31.35 -25.54
CA TRP A 72 3.72 30.01 -25.81
C TRP A 72 2.72 29.94 -26.99
N LYS A 73 2.24 31.09 -27.50
CA LYS A 73 1.34 31.19 -28.66
C LYS A 73 0.13 30.21 -28.58
N GLY A 74 -0.19 29.51 -29.67
CA GLY A 74 -1.32 28.58 -29.75
C GLY A 74 -1.17 27.30 -28.93
N GLN A 75 0.01 27.00 -28.38
CA GLN A 75 0.19 25.83 -27.50
C GLN A 75 -0.43 26.05 -26.11
N VAL A 76 -0.73 27.32 -25.76
CA VAL A 76 -1.40 27.71 -24.52
C VAL A 76 -2.77 27.04 -24.36
N PHE A 77 -3.51 26.84 -25.46
CA PHE A 77 -4.87 26.29 -25.43
C PHE A 77 -4.94 24.79 -25.07
N ARG A 78 -3.80 24.10 -24.98
CA ARG A 78 -3.76 22.68 -24.58
C ARG A 78 -3.73 22.49 -23.06
N ASP A 79 -3.31 23.50 -22.29
CA ASP A 79 -3.24 23.40 -20.84
C ASP A 79 -4.53 23.96 -20.20
N PRO A 80 -5.37 23.11 -19.56
CA PRO A 80 -6.64 23.55 -18.97
C PRO A 80 -6.45 24.59 -17.88
N TRP A 81 -5.33 24.56 -17.14
CA TRP A 81 -5.02 25.57 -16.12
C TRP A 81 -4.77 26.94 -16.73
N THR A 82 -4.02 26.98 -17.84
CA THR A 82 -3.75 28.24 -18.53
C THR A 82 -5.00 28.77 -19.25
N LEU A 83 -5.90 27.89 -19.71
CA LEU A 83 -7.21 28.29 -20.24
C LEU A 83 -8.11 28.92 -19.16
N LEU A 84 -8.15 28.34 -17.96
CA LEU A 84 -8.86 28.91 -16.81
C LEU A 84 -8.30 30.30 -16.45
N ASP A 85 -6.98 30.45 -16.44
CA ASP A 85 -6.31 31.73 -16.16
C ASP A 85 -6.65 32.80 -17.18
N MET A 86 -6.68 32.44 -18.47
CA MET A 86 -7.12 33.30 -19.56
C MET A 86 -8.55 33.78 -19.35
N LEU A 87 -9.47 32.86 -19.05
CA LEU A 87 -10.88 33.16 -18.83
C LEU A 87 -11.05 34.13 -17.65
N ILE A 88 -10.35 33.89 -16.54
CA ILE A 88 -10.39 34.75 -15.35
C ILE A 88 -9.91 36.18 -15.65
N VAL A 89 -8.82 36.32 -16.43
CA VAL A 89 -8.32 37.66 -16.80
C VAL A 89 -9.27 38.37 -17.75
N ILE A 90 -9.84 37.66 -18.73
CA ILE A 90 -10.83 38.24 -19.64
C ILE A 90 -12.03 38.78 -18.87
N PHE A 91 -12.60 38.00 -17.95
CA PHE A 91 -13.72 38.47 -17.11
C PHE A 91 -13.33 39.64 -16.21
N GLY A 92 -12.11 39.64 -15.66
CA GLY A 92 -11.58 40.78 -14.91
C GLY A 92 -11.48 42.06 -15.75
N LEU A 93 -11.02 41.95 -17.00
CA LEU A 93 -10.89 43.07 -17.92
C LEU A 93 -12.26 43.61 -18.36
N VAL A 94 -13.21 42.72 -18.68
CA VAL A 94 -14.60 43.10 -19.00
C VAL A 94 -15.20 43.90 -17.84
N GLN A 95 -14.97 43.46 -16.61
CA GLN A 95 -15.49 44.14 -15.43
C GLN A 95 -14.86 45.53 -15.22
N LEU A 96 -13.55 45.66 -15.45
CA LEU A 96 -12.84 46.94 -15.38
C LEU A 96 -13.40 47.93 -16.42
N VAL A 97 -13.55 47.50 -17.67
CA VAL A 97 -14.08 48.34 -18.76
C VAL A 97 -15.53 48.74 -18.50
N MET A 98 -16.37 47.83 -18.00
CA MET A 98 -17.75 48.15 -17.60
C MET A 98 -17.79 49.18 -16.46
N GLY A 99 -16.86 49.10 -15.51
CA GLY A 99 -16.71 50.09 -14.44
C GLY A 99 -16.41 51.50 -14.97
N PHE A 100 -15.50 51.62 -15.95
CA PHE A 100 -15.19 52.89 -16.60
C PHE A 100 -16.34 53.45 -17.43
N MET A 101 -17.17 52.60 -18.03
CA MET A 101 -18.37 53.02 -18.78
C MET A 101 -19.53 53.48 -17.88
N GLY A 102 -19.36 53.49 -16.55
CA GLY A 102 -20.38 53.93 -15.61
C GLY A 102 -21.56 52.98 -15.45
N VAL A 103 -21.45 51.74 -15.97
CA VAL A 103 -22.49 50.73 -15.83
C VAL A 103 -22.52 50.25 -14.38
N SER A 104 -23.57 50.63 -13.65
CA SER A 104 -23.72 50.29 -12.24
C SER A 104 -23.91 48.78 -12.06
N LEU A 105 -22.84 48.09 -11.66
CA LEU A 105 -22.79 46.63 -11.54
C LEU A 105 -23.74 46.08 -10.44
N ASP A 106 -24.23 46.92 -9.53
CA ASP A 106 -25.02 46.49 -8.37
C ASP A 106 -26.48 46.12 -8.71
N LYS A 107 -27.01 46.64 -9.83
CA LYS A 107 -28.42 46.45 -10.22
C LYS A 107 -28.65 45.22 -11.09
N VAL A 108 -27.59 44.60 -11.61
CA VAL A 108 -27.70 43.46 -12.53
C VAL A 108 -27.12 42.21 -11.87
N THR A 109 -27.96 41.21 -11.60
CA THR A 109 -27.58 39.94 -10.93
C THR A 109 -26.41 39.24 -11.64
N ILE A 110 -26.33 39.32 -12.97
CA ILE A 110 -25.24 38.75 -13.77
C ILE A 110 -23.91 39.45 -13.48
N LEU A 111 -23.91 40.78 -13.30
CA LEU A 111 -22.72 41.57 -13.01
C LEU A 111 -22.23 41.36 -11.56
N ARG A 112 -23.14 40.96 -10.65
CA ARG A 112 -22.78 40.46 -9.31
C ARG A 112 -22.03 39.13 -9.39
N MET A 113 -22.46 38.22 -10.28
CA MET A 113 -21.78 36.93 -10.48
C MET A 113 -20.37 37.09 -11.10
N LEU A 114 -20.15 38.11 -11.95
CA LEU A 114 -18.81 38.42 -12.46
C LEU A 114 -17.80 38.75 -11.34
N ARG A 115 -18.27 39.25 -10.19
CA ARG A 115 -17.41 39.47 -9.01
C ARG A 115 -16.84 38.16 -8.46
N VAL A 116 -17.60 37.07 -8.54
CA VAL A 116 -17.15 35.74 -8.10
C VAL A 116 -15.99 35.23 -8.96
N VAL A 117 -15.91 35.65 -10.23
CA VAL A 117 -14.79 35.30 -11.11
C VAL A 117 -13.46 35.86 -10.60
N ARG A 118 -13.47 36.96 -9.84
CA ARG A 118 -12.27 37.46 -9.16
C ARG A 118 -11.78 36.49 -8.09
N ILE A 119 -12.70 35.88 -7.34
CA ILE A 119 -12.38 34.85 -6.34
C ILE A 119 -11.84 33.57 -7.03
N MET A 120 -12.22 33.31 -8.28
CA MET A 120 -11.66 32.18 -9.05
C MET A 120 -10.15 32.31 -9.28
N ARG A 121 -9.54 33.50 -9.15
CA ARG A 121 -8.08 33.68 -9.16
C ARG A 121 -7.38 32.85 -8.08
N LEU A 122 -8.06 32.54 -6.97
CA LEU A 122 -7.56 31.64 -5.93
C LEU A 122 -7.26 30.22 -6.48
N PHE A 123 -7.94 29.79 -7.55
CA PHE A 123 -7.64 28.52 -8.22
C PHE A 123 -6.22 28.44 -8.82
N ARG A 124 -5.55 29.58 -9.01
CA ARG A 124 -4.12 29.63 -9.37
C ARG A 124 -3.22 29.11 -8.26
N LEU A 125 -3.55 29.42 -7.00
CA LEU A 125 -2.86 28.83 -5.86
C LEU A 125 -3.05 27.32 -5.84
N PHE A 126 -4.25 26.84 -6.18
CA PHE A 126 -4.50 25.41 -6.30
C PHE A 126 -3.65 24.75 -7.40
N ARG A 127 -3.28 25.42 -8.50
CA ARG A 127 -2.31 24.88 -9.47
C ARG A 127 -0.94 24.63 -8.84
N LYS A 128 -0.45 25.56 -8.02
CA LYS A 128 0.84 25.44 -7.31
C LYS A 128 0.75 24.41 -6.18
N PHE A 129 -0.37 24.37 -5.44
CA PHE A 129 -0.60 23.37 -4.39
C PHE A 129 -0.96 21.98 -4.93
N ALA A 130 -1.48 21.86 -6.16
CA ALA A 130 -1.69 20.59 -6.84
C ALA A 130 -0.36 19.88 -7.16
N MET A 131 0.79 20.55 -7.04
CA MET A 131 2.08 19.88 -7.05
C MET A 131 2.32 19.08 -5.76
N LEU A 132 1.71 19.49 -4.63
CA LEU A 132 1.81 18.77 -3.36
C LEU A 132 1.17 17.38 -3.53
N LYS A 133 2.02 16.36 -3.44
CA LYS A 133 1.61 14.95 -3.55
C LYS A 133 0.54 14.61 -2.52
N GLU A 134 0.65 15.15 -1.31
CA GLU A 134 -0.28 14.93 -0.20
C GLU A 134 -1.67 15.50 -0.47
N LEU A 135 -1.79 16.76 -0.91
CA LEU A 135 -3.09 17.36 -1.20
C LEU A 135 -3.80 16.62 -2.35
N ARG A 136 -3.06 16.21 -3.39
CA ARG A 136 -3.61 15.39 -4.47
C ARG A 136 -4.08 14.03 -3.97
N LYS A 137 -3.38 13.43 -3.00
CA LYS A 137 -3.81 12.17 -2.38
C LYS A 137 -5.14 12.39 -1.66
N LEU A 138 -5.25 13.42 -0.83
CA LEU A 138 -6.49 13.77 -0.15
C LEU A 138 -7.65 14.00 -1.13
N ILE A 139 -7.45 14.80 -2.17
CA ILE A 139 -8.49 15.07 -3.19
C ILE A 139 -8.92 13.78 -3.90
N ARG A 140 -7.98 12.90 -4.26
CA ARG A 140 -8.31 11.60 -4.86
C ARG A 140 -9.09 10.69 -3.92
N MET A 141 -8.71 10.67 -2.64
CA MET A 141 -9.45 9.92 -1.61
C MET A 141 -10.86 10.49 -1.42
N THR A 142 -11.04 11.81 -1.40
CA THR A 142 -12.40 12.40 -1.35
C THR A 142 -13.19 12.09 -2.63
N ALA A 143 -12.54 12.13 -3.80
CA ALA A 143 -13.18 11.83 -5.07
C ALA A 143 -13.61 10.36 -5.20
N SER A 144 -12.84 9.41 -4.66
CA SER A 144 -13.21 7.99 -4.67
C SER A 144 -14.48 7.71 -3.87
N HIS A 145 -14.69 8.46 -2.78
CA HIS A 145 -15.87 8.36 -1.90
C HIS A 145 -17.01 9.30 -2.29
N SER A 146 -16.94 9.96 -3.45
CA SER A 146 -17.98 10.88 -3.93
C SER A 146 -19.35 10.22 -4.07
N ARG A 147 -19.38 8.92 -4.42
CA ARG A 147 -20.61 8.12 -4.51
C ARG A 147 -21.29 7.96 -3.16
N ASP A 148 -20.52 7.74 -2.10
CA ASP A 148 -21.04 7.51 -0.76
C ASP A 148 -21.56 8.82 -0.13
N VAL A 149 -20.84 9.92 -0.35
CA VAL A 149 -21.32 11.27 0.03
C VAL A 149 -22.62 11.61 -0.69
N PHE A 150 -22.70 11.31 -1.99
CA PHE A 150 -23.92 11.51 -2.77
C PHE A 150 -25.08 10.63 -2.25
N ALA A 151 -24.83 9.35 -1.97
CA ALA A 151 -25.82 8.45 -1.38
C ALA A 151 -26.31 8.95 -0.01
N GLY A 152 -25.41 9.44 0.84
CA GLY A 152 -25.75 10.05 2.12
C GLY A 152 -26.64 11.29 1.97
N PHE A 153 -26.34 12.15 0.99
CA PHE A 153 -27.18 13.31 0.68
C PHE A 153 -28.58 12.92 0.19
N VAL A 154 -28.68 11.86 -0.62
CA VAL A 154 -29.98 11.31 -1.06
C VAL A 154 -30.77 10.78 0.12
N VAL A 155 -30.17 9.99 1.02
CA VAL A 155 -30.83 9.47 2.22
C VAL A 155 -31.31 10.60 3.13
N MET A 156 -30.48 11.62 3.37
CA MET A 156 -30.87 12.81 4.14
C MET A 156 -32.06 13.53 3.48
N THR A 157 -32.03 13.69 2.16
CA THR A 157 -33.12 14.34 1.41
C THR A 157 -34.42 13.54 1.47
N SER A 158 -34.36 12.21 1.43
CA SER A 158 -35.52 11.35 1.62
C SER A 158 -36.15 11.54 3.00
N TRP A 159 -35.33 11.61 4.07
CA TRP A 159 -35.84 11.93 5.41
C TRP A 159 -36.39 13.34 5.51
N ALA A 160 -35.77 14.33 4.86
CA ALA A 160 -36.28 15.69 4.80
C ALA A 160 -37.66 15.75 4.12
N MET A 161 -37.87 15.01 3.04
CA MET A 161 -39.19 14.88 2.39
C MET A 161 -40.23 14.29 3.34
N LEU A 162 -39.90 13.19 4.03
CA LEU A 162 -40.80 12.58 5.01
C LEU A 162 -41.11 13.50 6.18
N ALA A 163 -40.10 14.24 6.69
CA ALA A 163 -40.29 15.18 7.78
C ALA A 163 -41.20 16.36 7.37
N VAL A 164 -41.02 16.90 6.16
CA VAL A 164 -41.90 17.96 5.64
C VAL A 164 -43.32 17.42 5.49
N GLU A 165 -43.51 16.26 4.86
CA GLU A 165 -44.85 15.74 4.61
C GLU A 165 -45.59 15.37 5.90
N LEU A 166 -44.90 14.78 6.87
CA LEU A 166 -45.53 14.21 8.07
C LEU A 166 -45.54 15.14 9.29
N LEU A 167 -44.61 16.09 9.40
CA LEU A 167 -44.48 16.95 10.59
C LEU A 167 -44.83 18.41 10.34
N ASN A 168 -44.70 18.92 9.11
CA ASN A 168 -45.05 20.31 8.79
C ASN A 168 -46.50 20.69 9.17
N PRO A 169 -47.53 19.82 9.00
CA PRO A 169 -48.90 20.16 9.40
C PRO A 169 -49.05 20.54 10.88
N TYR A 170 -48.21 20.00 11.76
CA TYR A 170 -48.23 20.27 13.21
C TYR A 170 -47.41 21.50 13.63
N MET A 171 -46.55 22.03 12.75
CA MET A 171 -45.69 23.17 13.05
C MET A 171 -46.43 24.45 13.45
N PRO A 172 -47.57 24.83 12.84
CA PRO A 172 -48.30 26.04 13.23
C PRO A 172 -48.90 25.95 14.65
N GLU A 173 -49.34 24.76 15.07
CA GLU A 173 -49.95 24.51 16.38
C GLU A 173 -48.95 24.73 17.52
N LEU A 174 -47.68 24.40 17.27
CA LEU A 174 -46.58 24.50 18.23
C LEU A 174 -45.77 25.81 18.08
N SER A 175 -46.25 26.76 17.28
CA SER A 175 -45.49 27.96 16.90
C SER A 175 -45.06 28.87 18.06
N SER A 176 -45.72 28.76 19.22
CA SER A 176 -45.39 29.46 20.47
C SER A 176 -44.10 28.96 21.13
N PHE A 177 -43.72 27.70 20.92
CA PHE A 177 -42.45 27.15 21.45
C PHE A 177 -41.21 27.72 20.76
N TRP A 178 -41.36 28.41 19.62
CA TRP A 178 -40.27 28.89 18.78
C TRP A 178 -40.31 30.40 18.52
N GLU A 179 -40.84 31.20 19.44
CA GLU A 179 -40.88 32.67 19.29
C GLU A 179 -39.47 33.27 19.11
N ASP A 180 -38.49 32.78 19.87
CA ASP A 180 -37.10 33.23 19.80
C ASP A 180 -36.29 32.61 18.65
N CYS A 181 -36.87 31.67 17.90
CA CYS A 181 -36.18 30.95 16.84
C CYS A 181 -36.97 30.98 15.51
N PRO A 182 -36.77 32.03 14.68
CA PRO A 182 -37.42 32.14 13.38
C PRO A 182 -37.10 30.99 12.42
N PHE A 183 -35.88 30.42 12.50
CA PHE A 183 -35.51 29.24 11.72
C PHE A 183 -36.30 28.00 12.15
N CYS A 184 -36.47 27.78 13.45
CA CYS A 184 -37.18 26.62 13.98
C CYS A 184 -38.61 26.56 13.45
N ARG A 185 -39.34 27.70 13.48
CA ARG A 185 -40.71 27.82 12.94
C ARG A 185 -40.81 27.51 11.44
N ARG A 186 -39.77 27.80 10.65
CA ARG A 186 -39.74 27.56 9.19
C ARG A 186 -38.94 26.33 8.76
N SER A 187 -38.43 25.56 9.71
CA SER A 187 -37.46 24.49 9.43
C SER A 187 -38.05 23.39 8.56
N LEU A 188 -39.34 23.06 8.72
CA LEU A 188 -40.05 22.02 7.96
C LEU A 188 -40.98 22.58 6.86
N GLN A 189 -40.86 23.85 6.49
CA GLN A 189 -41.71 24.46 5.44
C GLN A 189 -41.33 24.02 4.02
N SER A 190 -40.08 23.60 3.80
CA SER A 190 -39.57 23.16 2.51
C SER A 190 -38.56 22.03 2.67
N VAL A 191 -38.39 21.21 1.64
CA VAL A 191 -37.39 20.13 1.66
C VAL A 191 -35.98 20.69 1.89
N MET A 192 -35.64 21.85 1.32
CA MET A 192 -34.33 22.47 1.50
C MET A 192 -34.12 22.99 2.92
N SER A 193 -35.15 23.56 3.55
CA SER A 193 -35.07 23.98 4.96
C SER A 193 -34.97 22.78 5.91
N ALA A 194 -35.65 21.68 5.59
CA ALA A 194 -35.57 20.44 6.35
C ALA A 194 -34.21 19.74 6.17
N ASN A 195 -33.65 19.77 4.95
CA ASN A 195 -32.26 19.35 4.71
C ASN A 195 -31.27 20.19 5.50
N LEU A 196 -31.47 21.52 5.59
CA LEU A 196 -30.65 22.38 6.42
C LEU A 196 -30.80 22.03 7.91
N LEU A 197 -32.02 21.73 8.38
CA LEU A 197 -32.24 21.26 9.76
C LEU A 197 -31.44 19.99 10.04
N LEU A 198 -31.60 18.94 9.22
CA LEU A 198 -30.89 17.67 9.39
C LEU A 198 -29.37 17.82 9.26
N PHE A 199 -28.89 18.68 8.36
CA PHE A 199 -27.47 18.98 8.24
C PHE A 199 -26.94 19.69 9.50
N LYS A 200 -27.69 20.66 10.03
CA LYS A 200 -27.30 21.35 11.26
C LYS A 200 -27.24 20.39 12.45
N THR A 201 -28.21 19.49 12.60
CA THR A 201 -28.25 18.57 13.74
C THR A 201 -27.25 17.42 13.64
N VAL A 202 -27.04 16.85 12.46
CA VAL A 202 -26.18 15.66 12.29
C VAL A 202 -24.72 16.03 11.96
N VAL A 203 -24.51 16.96 11.03
CA VAL A 203 -23.17 17.27 10.50
C VAL A 203 -22.53 18.43 11.27
N ALA A 204 -23.28 19.51 11.50
CA ALA A 204 -22.75 20.66 12.24
C ALA A 204 -22.80 20.47 13.78
N GLY A 205 -23.58 19.51 14.27
CA GLY A 205 -23.71 19.20 15.70
C GLY A 205 -24.50 20.25 16.49
N ASP A 206 -25.44 20.95 15.85
CA ASP A 206 -26.33 21.91 16.51
C ASP A 206 -27.34 21.21 17.43
N SER A 207 -27.97 21.97 18.32
CA SER A 207 -28.96 21.45 19.27
C SER A 207 -30.18 20.89 18.54
N TRP A 208 -30.28 19.56 18.48
CA TRP A 208 -31.41 18.85 17.87
C TRP A 208 -32.71 19.02 18.64
N GLY A 209 -32.62 19.29 19.95
CA GLY A 209 -33.77 19.37 20.85
C GLY A 209 -34.68 20.57 20.60
N GLN A 210 -34.17 21.65 19.99
CA GLN A 210 -34.95 22.88 19.80
C GLN A 210 -36.20 22.65 18.94
N VAL A 211 -36.10 21.87 17.86
CA VAL A 211 -37.24 21.54 16.99
C VAL A 211 -37.84 20.19 17.37
N ALA A 212 -37.01 19.20 17.69
CA ALA A 212 -37.48 17.83 17.87
C ALA A 212 -38.30 17.62 19.15
N VAL A 213 -37.89 18.19 20.29
CA VAL A 213 -38.53 17.89 21.59
C VAL A 213 -39.98 18.37 21.65
N PRO A 214 -40.33 19.62 21.29
CA PRO A 214 -41.73 20.05 21.31
C PRO A 214 -42.64 19.22 20.39
N LEU A 215 -42.11 18.78 19.24
CA LEU A 215 -42.82 17.89 18.30
C LEU A 215 -43.00 16.47 18.84
N ILE A 216 -41.99 15.94 19.53
CA ILE A 216 -42.05 14.61 20.16
C ILE A 216 -43.03 14.59 21.34
N GLU A 217 -43.03 15.64 22.16
CA GLU A 217 -43.94 15.74 23.31
C GLU A 217 -45.40 15.88 22.87
N ALA A 218 -45.67 16.63 21.79
CA ALA A 218 -47.02 16.81 21.28
C ALA A 218 -47.51 15.65 20.40
N HIS A 219 -46.67 15.15 19.50
CA HIS A 219 -47.02 14.12 18.51
C HIS A 219 -46.00 12.98 18.47
N PRO A 220 -45.90 12.17 19.55
CA PRO A 220 -44.85 11.17 19.69
C PRO A 220 -44.88 10.09 18.61
N THR A 221 -46.08 9.69 18.15
CA THR A 221 -46.25 8.61 17.17
C THR A 221 -45.63 8.90 15.81
N VAL A 222 -45.63 10.17 15.38
CA VAL A 222 -45.09 10.59 14.08
C VAL A 222 -43.70 11.22 14.24
N ALA A 223 -43.47 12.00 15.29
CA ALA A 223 -42.21 12.72 15.49
C ALA A 223 -41.04 11.82 15.89
N ILE A 224 -41.27 10.82 16.77
CA ILE A 224 -40.20 9.90 17.21
C ILE A 224 -39.60 9.12 16.03
N PRO A 225 -40.36 8.42 15.17
CA PRO A 225 -39.77 7.65 14.07
C PRO A 225 -39.03 8.54 13.08
N ILE A 226 -39.49 9.78 12.86
CA ILE A 226 -38.85 10.71 11.92
C ILE A 226 -37.54 11.25 12.49
N PHE A 227 -37.53 11.82 13.69
CA PHE A 227 -36.31 12.42 14.25
C PHE A 227 -35.29 11.37 14.67
N ILE A 228 -35.70 10.32 15.39
CA ILE A 228 -34.78 9.27 15.83
C ILE A 228 -34.34 8.42 14.63
N GLY A 229 -35.25 8.08 13.72
CA GLY A 229 -34.92 7.29 12.52
C GLY A 229 -33.99 8.03 11.56
N SER A 230 -34.23 9.31 11.30
CA SER A 230 -33.31 10.13 10.50
C SER A 230 -31.95 10.31 11.18
N GLN A 231 -31.91 10.57 12.49
CA GLN A 231 -30.63 10.71 13.21
C GLN A 231 -29.82 9.41 13.18
N LEU A 232 -30.45 8.26 13.50
CA LEU A 232 -29.75 6.98 13.48
C LEU A 232 -29.24 6.66 12.07
N SER A 233 -30.11 6.75 11.05
CA SER A 233 -29.72 6.40 9.68
C SER A 233 -28.63 7.31 9.10
N ILE A 234 -28.70 8.63 9.31
CA ILE A 234 -27.69 9.57 8.80
C ILE A 234 -26.39 9.45 9.61
N VAL A 235 -26.45 9.33 10.95
CA VAL A 235 -25.24 9.16 11.77
C VAL A 235 -24.55 7.83 11.45
N PHE A 236 -25.27 6.71 11.35
CA PHE A 236 -24.66 5.45 10.93
C PHE A 236 -24.14 5.53 9.49
N GLY A 237 -24.83 6.22 8.58
CA GLY A 237 -24.33 6.46 7.23
C GLY A 237 -23.01 7.24 7.20
N VAL A 238 -22.93 8.34 7.97
CA VAL A 238 -21.73 9.19 8.07
C VAL A 238 -20.59 8.47 8.81
N LEU A 239 -20.87 7.77 9.91
CA LEU A 239 -19.86 6.99 10.64
C LEU A 239 -19.30 5.86 9.77
N ASN A 240 -20.16 5.15 9.02
CA ASN A 240 -19.71 4.10 8.11
C ASN A 240 -18.84 4.65 6.97
N LEU A 241 -19.14 5.87 6.48
CA LEU A 241 -18.28 6.56 5.52
C LEU A 241 -16.90 6.88 6.11
N VAL A 242 -16.84 7.44 7.32
CA VAL A 242 -15.57 7.75 7.99
C VAL A 242 -14.76 6.49 8.23
N VAL A 243 -15.40 5.42 8.73
CA VAL A 243 -14.74 4.12 8.93
C VAL A 243 -14.24 3.55 7.62
N ALA A 244 -15.02 3.61 6.53
CA ALA A 244 -14.59 3.14 5.21
C ALA A 244 -13.33 3.88 4.73
N VAL A 245 -13.31 5.22 4.81
CA VAL A 245 -12.15 6.04 4.42
C VAL A 245 -10.91 5.67 5.26
N VAL A 246 -11.09 5.47 6.56
CA VAL A 246 -9.99 5.11 7.47
C VAL A 246 -9.48 3.71 7.14
N VAL A 247 -10.38 2.73 6.94
CA VAL A 247 -10.04 1.35 6.58
C VAL A 247 -9.30 1.31 5.23
N ASP A 248 -9.79 2.02 4.22
CA ASP A 248 -9.14 2.11 2.91
C ASP A 248 -7.77 2.75 3.01
N THR A 249 -7.58 3.77 3.85
CA THR A 249 -6.28 4.38 4.09
C THR A 249 -5.30 3.38 4.70
N PHE A 250 -5.73 2.60 5.68
CA PHE A 250 -4.91 1.56 6.30
C PHE A 250 -4.67 0.34 5.38
N ALA A 251 -5.63 0.01 4.51
CA ALA A 251 -5.49 -1.04 3.52
C ALA A 251 -4.50 -0.63 2.41
N GLU A 252 -4.57 0.63 1.95
CA GLU A 252 -3.63 1.19 0.98
C GLU A 252 -2.20 1.26 1.54
N GLN A 253 -2.05 1.58 2.83
CA GLN A 253 -0.73 1.53 3.49
C GLN A 253 -0.18 0.11 3.52
N ARG A 254 -0.97 -0.88 3.95
CA ARG A 254 -0.53 -2.28 3.99
C ARG A 254 -0.14 -2.83 2.62
N THR A 255 -0.89 -2.50 1.56
CA THR A 255 -0.56 -2.94 0.20
C THR A 255 0.70 -2.29 -0.34
N LYS A 256 0.94 -1.01 -0.03
CA LYS A 256 2.20 -0.33 -0.35
C LYS A 256 3.39 -0.94 0.38
N ASP A 257 3.24 -1.28 1.65
CA ASP A 257 4.32 -1.90 2.41
C ASP A 257 4.71 -3.27 1.79
N VAL A 258 3.73 -4.12 1.48
CA VAL A 258 4.01 -5.44 0.86
C VAL A 258 4.63 -5.31 -0.52
N THR A 259 4.13 -4.41 -1.37
CA THR A 259 4.65 -4.23 -2.74
C THR A 259 6.01 -3.55 -2.75
N SER A 260 6.24 -2.57 -1.88
CA SER A 260 7.54 -1.92 -1.72
C SER A 260 8.58 -2.92 -1.21
N MET A 261 8.23 -3.73 -0.22
CA MET A 261 9.13 -4.77 0.30
C MET A 261 9.47 -5.82 -0.77
N ALA A 262 8.50 -6.25 -1.57
CA ALA A 262 8.75 -7.19 -2.66
C ALA A 262 9.69 -6.60 -3.73
N GLN A 263 9.49 -5.33 -4.11
CA GLN A 263 10.37 -4.64 -5.06
C GLN A 263 11.79 -4.47 -4.51
N GLU A 264 11.94 -4.10 -3.24
CA GLU A 264 13.24 -3.98 -2.57
C GLU A 264 13.97 -5.34 -2.55
N MET A 265 13.26 -6.43 -2.24
CA MET A 265 13.82 -7.78 -2.29
C MET A 265 14.25 -8.22 -3.70
N ASP A 266 13.49 -7.84 -4.74
CA ASP A 266 13.85 -8.14 -6.13
C ASP A 266 15.06 -7.32 -6.59
N GLU A 267 15.15 -6.05 -6.17
CA GLU A 267 16.30 -5.16 -6.45
C GLU A 267 17.57 -5.70 -5.78
N ASP A 268 17.51 -6.07 -4.49
CA ASP A 268 18.63 -6.68 -3.76
C ASP A 268 19.10 -7.99 -4.43
N ALA A 269 18.17 -8.80 -4.93
CA ALA A 269 18.50 -10.06 -5.61
C ALA A 269 19.19 -9.84 -6.96
N GLU A 270 18.77 -8.85 -7.73
CA GLU A 270 19.41 -8.51 -9.01
C GLU A 270 20.81 -7.93 -8.78
N GLU A 271 20.98 -7.06 -7.77
CA GLU A 271 22.29 -6.54 -7.39
C GLU A 271 23.25 -7.68 -6.99
N GLU A 272 22.77 -8.67 -6.23
CA GLU A 272 23.57 -9.82 -5.83
C GLU A 272 23.97 -10.71 -7.02
N LEU A 273 23.07 -10.93 -7.98
CA LEU A 273 23.39 -11.65 -9.21
C LEU A 273 24.46 -10.92 -10.05
N GLN A 274 24.40 -9.59 -10.12
CA GLN A 274 25.41 -8.78 -10.80
C GLN A 274 26.78 -8.81 -10.10
N GLU A 275 26.82 -8.88 -8.77
CA GLU A 275 28.06 -9.09 -8.05
C GLU A 275 28.66 -10.47 -8.31
N LEU A 276 27.84 -11.52 -8.35
CA LEU A 276 28.28 -12.86 -8.68
C LEU A 276 28.83 -12.96 -10.12
N ASP A 277 28.23 -12.26 -11.07
CA ASP A 277 28.77 -12.15 -12.44
C ASP A 277 30.16 -11.51 -12.47
N LYS A 278 30.37 -10.44 -11.69
CA LYS A 278 31.70 -9.79 -11.57
C LYS A 278 32.73 -10.71 -10.94
N ILE A 279 32.32 -11.53 -9.98
CA ILE A 279 33.20 -12.52 -9.33
C ILE A 279 33.55 -13.64 -10.31
N PHE A 280 32.56 -14.18 -11.03
CA PHE A 280 32.75 -15.21 -12.04
C PHE A 280 33.80 -14.78 -13.07
N ALA A 281 33.64 -13.59 -13.65
CA ALA A 281 34.56 -13.04 -14.65
C ALA A 281 35.98 -12.75 -14.11
N LYS A 282 36.18 -12.68 -12.79
CA LYS A 282 37.51 -12.53 -12.17
C LYS A 282 38.18 -13.87 -11.88
N ILE A 283 37.39 -14.94 -11.74
CA ILE A 283 37.87 -16.30 -11.52
C ILE A 283 38.26 -16.92 -12.86
N ASP A 284 37.37 -16.82 -13.84
CA ASP A 284 37.58 -17.22 -15.23
C ASP A 284 38.81 -16.48 -15.78
N SER A 285 39.90 -17.23 -15.94
CA SER A 285 41.21 -16.65 -16.25
C SER A 285 41.56 -16.79 -17.73
N ASP A 286 41.00 -17.79 -18.40
CA ASP A 286 41.14 -17.99 -19.84
C ASP A 286 39.98 -17.40 -20.65
N ASN A 287 38.93 -16.92 -19.96
CA ASN A 287 37.77 -16.22 -20.49
C ASN A 287 37.00 -17.09 -21.50
N ASP A 288 36.97 -18.39 -21.25
CA ASP A 288 36.27 -19.39 -22.06
C ASP A 288 34.75 -19.43 -21.75
N GLY A 289 34.32 -18.71 -20.70
CA GLY A 289 32.93 -18.56 -20.29
C GLY A 289 32.42 -19.68 -19.38
N VAL A 290 33.29 -20.59 -18.95
CA VAL A 290 33.01 -21.64 -17.97
C VAL A 290 34.08 -21.64 -16.87
N LEU A 291 33.81 -22.30 -15.74
CA LEU A 291 34.82 -22.45 -14.69
C LEU A 291 35.26 -23.91 -14.56
N SER A 292 36.54 -24.15 -14.79
CA SER A 292 37.17 -25.43 -14.47
C SER A 292 37.46 -25.56 -12.97
N TRP A 293 37.64 -26.81 -12.50
CA TRP A 293 38.04 -27.09 -11.11
C TRP A 293 39.31 -26.33 -10.69
N GLU A 294 40.29 -26.26 -11.59
CA GLU A 294 41.56 -25.60 -11.33
C GLU A 294 41.40 -24.08 -11.18
N GLU A 295 40.52 -23.48 -11.98
CA GLU A 295 40.21 -22.06 -11.89
C GLU A 295 39.40 -21.73 -10.66
N LEU A 296 38.46 -22.57 -10.24
CA LEU A 296 37.72 -22.36 -8.99
C LEU A 296 38.67 -22.39 -7.78
N VAL A 297 39.62 -23.33 -7.73
CA VAL A 297 40.63 -23.43 -6.66
C VAL A 297 41.61 -22.25 -6.68
N LYS A 298 42.08 -21.84 -7.87
CA LYS A 298 42.92 -20.63 -8.03
C LYS A 298 42.14 -19.37 -7.68
N GLY A 299 40.86 -19.28 -8.06
CA GLY A 299 39.95 -18.21 -7.71
C GLY A 299 39.76 -18.08 -6.21
N ALA A 300 39.58 -19.20 -5.51
CA ALA A 300 39.46 -19.26 -4.05
C ALA A 300 40.73 -18.79 -3.31
N SER A 301 41.89 -18.75 -3.96
CA SER A 301 43.14 -18.23 -3.38
C SER A 301 43.51 -16.82 -3.88
N ARG A 302 43.09 -16.44 -5.10
CA ARG A 302 43.46 -15.18 -5.77
C ARG A 302 42.42 -14.07 -5.61
N VAL A 303 41.13 -14.39 -5.69
CA VAL A 303 40.04 -13.41 -5.76
C VAL A 303 39.49 -13.14 -4.36
N ARG A 304 39.76 -11.94 -3.83
CA ARG A 304 39.34 -11.56 -2.46
C ARG A 304 37.83 -11.55 -2.25
N GLU A 305 37.06 -11.15 -3.26
CA GLU A 305 35.59 -11.12 -3.20
C GLU A 305 35.02 -12.54 -3.07
N PHE A 306 35.53 -13.48 -3.86
CA PHE A 306 35.16 -14.89 -3.78
C PHE A 306 35.57 -15.53 -2.44
N GLN A 307 36.78 -15.22 -1.95
CA GLN A 307 37.22 -15.65 -0.61
C GLN A 307 36.30 -15.17 0.51
N HIS A 308 35.92 -13.89 0.45
CA HIS A 308 35.03 -13.31 1.46
C HIS A 308 33.68 -14.05 1.45
N ARG A 309 33.15 -14.32 0.26
CA ARG A 309 31.90 -15.07 0.08
C ARG A 309 31.97 -16.50 0.62
N LEU A 310 33.03 -17.24 0.29
CA LEU A 310 33.27 -18.59 0.81
C LEU A 310 33.35 -18.60 2.35
N ARG A 311 33.99 -17.58 2.95
CA ARG A 311 34.05 -17.42 4.40
C ARG A 311 32.69 -17.13 5.03
N VAL A 312 31.85 -16.32 4.39
CA VAL A 312 30.48 -16.04 4.86
C VAL A 312 29.64 -17.34 4.84
N MET A 313 29.88 -18.22 3.89
CA MET A 313 29.22 -19.52 3.76
C MET A 313 29.85 -20.65 4.60
N ASP A 314 30.90 -20.37 5.39
CA ASP A 314 31.64 -21.37 6.18
C ASP A 314 32.23 -22.52 5.33
N ILE A 315 32.74 -22.19 4.13
CA ILE A 315 33.34 -23.14 3.20
C ILE A 315 34.86 -23.03 3.27
N ASP A 316 35.50 -24.11 3.74
CA ASP A 316 36.96 -24.23 3.77
C ASP A 316 37.51 -24.83 2.47
N GLN A 317 38.84 -24.76 2.28
CA GLN A 317 39.50 -25.30 1.08
C GLN A 317 39.27 -26.81 0.87
N LYS A 318 38.96 -27.56 1.94
CA LYS A 318 38.61 -28.98 1.89
C LYS A 318 37.21 -29.23 1.36
N ASP A 319 36.31 -28.27 1.55
CA ASP A 319 34.90 -28.35 1.14
C ASP A 319 34.69 -27.80 -0.29
N LEU A 320 35.73 -27.23 -0.89
CA LEU A 320 35.68 -26.65 -2.23
C LEU A 320 35.35 -27.70 -3.30
N GLU A 321 35.83 -28.93 -3.13
CA GLU A 321 35.56 -30.05 -4.05
C GLU A 321 34.08 -30.43 -4.05
N GLN A 322 33.49 -30.41 -2.86
CA GLN A 322 32.07 -30.64 -2.67
C GLN A 322 31.24 -29.48 -3.22
N LEU A 323 31.68 -28.22 -3.04
CA LEU A 323 31.05 -27.05 -3.66
C LEU A 323 31.08 -27.16 -5.20
N PHE A 324 32.20 -27.54 -5.80
CA PHE A 324 32.31 -27.71 -7.26
C PHE A 324 31.33 -28.76 -7.78
N SER A 325 31.22 -29.91 -7.10
CA SER A 325 30.26 -30.96 -7.47
C SER A 325 28.79 -30.55 -7.34
N MET A 326 28.49 -29.54 -6.52
CA MET A 326 27.13 -28.99 -6.41
C MET A 326 26.85 -27.87 -7.39
N LEU A 327 27.88 -27.14 -7.81
CA LEU A 327 27.75 -26.13 -8.84
C LEU A 327 27.48 -26.81 -10.19
N ASP A 328 28.24 -27.86 -10.52
CA ASP A 328 28.13 -28.65 -11.75
C ASP A 328 26.87 -29.55 -11.75
N HIS A 329 25.73 -28.96 -12.13
CA HIS A 329 24.43 -29.68 -12.17
C HIS A 329 24.35 -30.68 -13.32
N ASN A 330 25.06 -30.42 -14.41
CA ASN A 330 25.01 -31.21 -15.63
C ASN A 330 26.11 -32.29 -15.68
N SER A 331 26.99 -32.34 -14.66
CA SER A 331 28.11 -33.27 -14.51
C SER A 331 29.13 -33.22 -15.66
N ASN A 332 29.28 -32.07 -16.32
CA ASN A 332 30.21 -31.89 -17.44
C ASN A 332 31.63 -31.51 -16.97
N LYS A 333 31.87 -31.43 -15.65
CA LYS A 333 33.12 -31.04 -15.00
C LYS A 333 33.55 -29.59 -15.27
N THR A 334 32.61 -28.75 -15.65
CA THR A 334 32.75 -27.30 -15.80
C THR A 334 31.53 -26.63 -15.17
N VAL A 335 31.66 -25.38 -14.74
CA VAL A 335 30.54 -24.65 -14.13
C VAL A 335 30.18 -23.47 -15.02
N ASP A 336 28.94 -23.45 -15.50
CA ASP A 336 28.42 -22.35 -16.30
C ASP A 336 28.10 -21.11 -15.42
N PRO A 337 28.05 -19.89 -15.98
CA PRO A 337 27.74 -18.67 -15.24
C PRO A 337 26.38 -18.74 -14.53
N ASP A 338 25.38 -19.34 -15.17
CA ASP A 338 24.04 -19.51 -14.60
C ASP A 338 24.02 -20.55 -13.47
N GLU A 339 24.81 -21.63 -13.59
CA GLU A 339 24.96 -22.64 -12.55
C GLU A 339 25.67 -22.07 -11.32
N PHE A 340 26.71 -21.27 -11.54
CA PHE A 340 27.42 -20.54 -10.50
C PHE A 340 26.50 -19.56 -9.76
N LYS A 341 25.79 -18.70 -10.50
CA LYS A 341 24.90 -17.69 -9.94
C LYS A 341 23.73 -18.30 -9.18
N ARG A 342 23.01 -19.24 -9.78
CA ARG A 342 21.80 -19.83 -9.16
C ARG A 342 22.13 -20.54 -7.85
N THR A 343 23.24 -21.27 -7.82
CA THR A 343 23.65 -22.03 -6.63
C THR A 343 24.14 -21.10 -5.53
N LEU A 344 25.02 -20.14 -5.85
CA LEU A 344 25.56 -19.21 -4.86
C LEU A 344 24.56 -18.16 -4.38
N ALA A 345 23.70 -17.63 -5.24
CA ALA A 345 22.63 -16.71 -4.84
C ALA A 345 21.66 -17.41 -3.89
N ARG A 346 21.21 -18.63 -4.23
CA ARG A 346 20.31 -19.41 -3.36
C ARG A 346 20.91 -19.65 -1.97
N TRP A 347 22.21 -19.90 -1.89
CA TRP A 347 22.89 -20.15 -0.61
C TRP A 347 23.23 -18.87 0.17
N ALA A 348 23.28 -17.73 -0.51
CA ALA A 348 23.41 -16.44 0.13
C ALA A 348 22.12 -16.00 0.85
N PHE A 349 20.96 -16.27 0.24
CA PHE A 349 19.65 -15.97 0.82
C PHE A 349 19.26 -16.92 1.96
N ASP A 350 19.61 -18.21 1.86
CA ASP A 350 19.30 -19.21 2.89
C ASP A 350 20.31 -19.13 4.06
N SER A 351 20.04 -18.24 5.01
CA SER A 351 20.91 -18.03 6.18
C SER A 351 21.22 -19.34 6.95
N LYS A 352 22.53 -19.64 7.08
CA LYS A 352 23.24 -20.45 8.11
C LYS A 352 22.73 -21.86 8.48
N THR A 353 21.57 -22.29 8.00
CA THR A 353 20.89 -23.52 8.41
C THR A 353 20.91 -24.54 7.27
N ALA A 354 20.69 -24.10 6.03
CA ALA A 354 20.76 -24.96 4.84
C ALA A 354 22.16 -25.53 4.63
N THR A 355 23.21 -24.72 4.74
CA THR A 355 24.62 -25.19 4.66
C THR A 355 24.95 -26.21 5.75
N ARG A 356 24.36 -26.05 6.94
CA ARG A 356 24.48 -27.01 8.05
C ARG A 356 23.72 -28.31 7.78
N PHE A 357 22.55 -28.23 7.16
CA PHE A 357 21.75 -29.39 6.75
C PHE A 357 22.41 -30.16 5.61
N VAL A 358 22.91 -29.47 4.58
CA VAL A 358 23.66 -30.06 3.46
C VAL A 358 24.92 -30.77 3.98
N ARG A 359 25.66 -30.16 4.91
CA ARG A 359 26.78 -30.78 5.62
C ARG A 359 26.38 -32.07 6.36
N TYR A 360 25.19 -32.08 6.98
CA TYR A 360 24.66 -33.26 7.67
C TYR A 360 24.21 -34.36 6.69
N THR A 361 23.56 -33.99 5.58
CA THR A 361 23.06 -34.95 4.58
C THR A 361 24.22 -35.62 3.82
N LEU A 362 25.30 -34.91 3.52
CA LEU A 362 26.43 -35.46 2.78
C LEU A 362 27.37 -36.32 3.64
N GLN A 363 27.45 -36.06 4.95
CA GLN A 363 28.13 -36.97 5.88
C GLN A 363 27.41 -38.33 5.98
N LEU A 364 26.08 -38.36 5.81
CA LEU A 364 25.30 -39.60 5.85
C LEU A 364 25.54 -40.49 4.63
N ASP A 365 25.77 -39.93 3.43
CA ASP A 365 26.06 -40.72 2.23
C ASP A 365 27.41 -41.44 2.32
N ASN A 366 28.44 -40.79 2.87
CA ASN A 366 29.72 -41.44 3.15
C ASN A 366 29.60 -42.56 4.20
N PHE A 367 28.73 -42.40 5.21
CA PHE A 367 28.48 -43.43 6.21
C PHE A 367 27.68 -44.63 5.63
N HIS A 368 26.75 -44.37 4.71
CA HIS A 368 25.98 -45.41 4.04
C HIS A 368 26.84 -46.26 3.08
N ILE A 369 27.82 -45.67 2.40
CA ILE A 369 28.74 -46.42 1.54
C ILE A 369 29.68 -47.30 2.39
N LEU A 370 30.23 -46.76 3.48
CA LEU A 370 31.12 -47.53 4.38
C LEU A 370 30.37 -48.65 5.12
N SER A 371 29.12 -48.44 5.53
CA SER A 371 28.30 -49.49 6.15
C SER A 371 27.91 -50.59 5.15
N LYS A 372 27.60 -50.27 3.90
CA LYS A 372 27.33 -51.28 2.86
C LYS A 372 28.57 -52.12 2.52
N LEU A 373 29.75 -51.51 2.47
CA LEU A 373 31.02 -52.22 2.28
C LEU A 373 31.34 -53.15 3.46
N ASN A 374 31.19 -52.67 4.71
CA ASN A 374 31.41 -53.51 5.89
C ASN A 374 30.37 -54.63 6.05
N LEU A 375 29.09 -54.37 5.75
CA LEU A 375 28.04 -55.39 5.83
C LEU A 375 28.26 -56.50 4.78
N SER A 376 28.76 -56.14 3.58
CA SER A 376 29.11 -57.13 2.56
C SER A 376 30.27 -58.04 2.96
N LEU A 377 31.29 -57.50 3.65
CA LEU A 377 32.44 -58.25 4.17
C LEU A 377 32.05 -59.15 5.36
N VAL A 378 31.22 -58.66 6.28
CA VAL A 378 30.72 -59.43 7.43
C VAL A 378 29.78 -60.56 6.99
N CYS A 379 28.92 -60.33 5.99
CA CYS A 379 28.10 -61.39 5.40
C CYS A 379 28.96 -62.45 4.68
N PHE A 380 30.02 -62.05 3.98
CA PHE A 380 30.90 -63.01 3.27
C PHE A 380 31.69 -63.90 4.23
N PHE A 381 32.22 -63.34 5.33
CA PHE A 381 32.90 -64.12 6.36
C PHE A 381 31.94 -64.95 7.24
N GLY A 382 30.77 -64.42 7.57
CA GLY A 382 29.75 -65.13 8.35
C GLY A 382 29.16 -66.34 7.60
N PHE A 383 29.00 -66.23 6.28
CA PHE A 383 28.46 -67.31 5.44
C PHE A 383 29.47 -68.47 5.27
N ARG A 384 30.77 -68.18 5.27
CA ARG A 384 31.83 -69.21 5.24
C ARG A 384 31.83 -70.05 6.51
N SER A 385 31.74 -69.40 7.68
CA SER A 385 31.69 -70.08 8.99
C SER A 385 30.40 -70.88 9.21
N PHE A 386 29.28 -70.45 8.60
CA PHE A 386 28.00 -71.16 8.67
C PHE A 386 27.96 -72.43 7.79
N LEU A 387 28.65 -72.42 6.64
CA LEU A 387 28.74 -73.59 5.75
C LEU A 387 29.62 -74.72 6.33
N ASP A 388 30.62 -74.40 7.13
CA ASP A 388 31.51 -75.39 7.77
C ASP A 388 30.87 -76.08 8.99
N ALA A 389 29.81 -75.51 9.58
CA ALA A 389 29.17 -76.01 10.81
C ALA A 389 27.91 -76.86 10.59
N THR A 390 27.51 -77.17 9.34
CA THR A 390 26.28 -77.91 9.04
C THR A 390 26.53 -79.32 8.48
N PRO A 391 25.93 -80.38 9.09
CA PRO A 391 26.09 -81.76 8.62
C PRO A 391 25.42 -82.00 7.25
N ALA A 392 25.98 -82.94 6.48
CA ALA A 392 25.71 -83.13 5.05
C ALA A 392 24.24 -83.35 4.66
N SER A 393 23.40 -83.84 5.57
CA SER A 393 21.96 -84.08 5.33
C SER A 393 21.09 -82.81 5.37
N ALA A 394 21.61 -81.67 5.85
CA ALA A 394 20.90 -80.38 5.85
C ALA A 394 21.29 -79.48 4.66
N ARG A 395 22.40 -79.78 3.96
CA ARG A 395 22.88 -78.99 2.82
C ARG A 395 21.94 -79.06 1.60
N PHE A 396 21.26 -80.20 1.40
CA PHE A 396 20.34 -80.38 0.27
C PHE A 396 19.03 -79.59 0.41
N ARG A 397 18.50 -79.43 1.62
CA ARG A 397 17.24 -78.71 1.86
C ARG A 397 17.38 -77.19 1.83
N ILE A 398 18.55 -76.66 2.18
CA ILE A 398 18.87 -75.23 2.05
C ILE A 398 19.16 -74.87 0.59
N PHE A 399 19.78 -75.79 -0.17
CA PHE A 399 19.96 -75.60 -1.62
C PHE A 399 18.63 -75.63 -2.38
N GLU A 400 17.68 -76.50 -2.02
CA GLU A 400 16.32 -76.47 -2.60
C GLU A 400 15.57 -75.16 -2.30
N TRP A 401 15.72 -74.56 -1.12
CA TRP A 401 15.08 -73.28 -0.80
C TRP A 401 15.68 -72.11 -1.59
N ILE A 402 17.01 -72.11 -1.79
CA ILE A 402 17.72 -71.08 -2.57
C ILE A 402 17.50 -71.26 -4.09
N VAL A 403 17.35 -72.50 -4.57
CA VAL A 403 17.11 -72.80 -6.00
C VAL A 403 15.63 -72.70 -6.40
N CYS A 404 14.67 -72.95 -5.49
CA CYS A 404 13.23 -72.87 -5.78
C CYS A 404 12.59 -71.52 -5.41
N GLY A 405 13.25 -70.66 -4.61
CA GLY A 405 12.84 -69.27 -4.38
C GLY A 405 13.09 -68.32 -5.57
N ARG A 406 13.63 -68.83 -6.68
CA ARG A 406 14.03 -68.06 -7.88
C ARG A 406 13.19 -68.38 -9.12
N LYS A 407 11.89 -68.70 -8.93
CA LYS A 407 10.97 -69.04 -10.04
C LYS A 407 9.60 -68.33 -9.99
N SER A 408 9.55 -67.10 -9.46
CA SER A 408 8.32 -66.26 -9.45
C SER A 408 8.57 -64.79 -9.85
N ARG A 409 9.64 -64.48 -10.60
CA ARG A 409 9.81 -63.11 -11.09
C ARG A 409 10.64 -63.01 -12.38
N GLU A 410 10.37 -63.87 -13.35
CA GLU A 410 10.87 -63.71 -14.72
C GLU A 410 9.99 -64.51 -15.70
N SER A 411 8.79 -64.01 -15.95
CA SER A 411 8.08 -64.19 -17.22
C SER A 411 7.13 -63.01 -17.41
N VAL A 412 6.95 -62.62 -18.67
CA VAL A 412 6.22 -61.43 -19.18
C VAL A 412 7.08 -60.18 -19.37
N THR A 413 8.03 -60.29 -20.31
CA THR A 413 8.24 -59.26 -21.32
C THR A 413 7.09 -59.28 -22.33
N SER A 414 6.36 -58.17 -22.52
CA SER A 414 6.10 -57.56 -23.85
C SER A 414 5.02 -56.48 -23.75
N THR A 415 5.37 -55.25 -24.16
CA THR A 415 4.56 -54.30 -24.95
C THR A 415 3.03 -54.38 -24.90
N SER A 416 2.39 -53.32 -24.40
CA SER A 416 1.16 -52.77 -25.03
C SER A 416 0.85 -51.36 -24.50
N HIS A 417 0.73 -50.40 -25.43
CA HIS A 417 0.16 -49.07 -25.26
C HIS A 417 -1.20 -49.06 -24.55
N ARG A 418 -1.46 -48.05 -23.69
CA ARG A 418 -2.68 -47.19 -23.68
C ARG A 418 -2.57 -46.03 -22.66
N PRO A 419 -3.39 -44.95 -22.80
CA PRO A 419 -2.96 -43.57 -22.57
C PRO A 419 -3.20 -42.99 -21.16
N ARG A 420 -2.50 -41.88 -20.98
CA ARG A 420 -2.39 -40.97 -19.83
C ARG A 420 -3.70 -40.20 -19.57
N GLN A 421 -4.69 -40.85 -18.95
CA GLN A 421 -5.88 -40.12 -18.44
C GLN A 421 -6.59 -40.74 -17.22
N GLN A 422 -5.97 -41.70 -16.53
CA GLN A 422 -6.59 -42.43 -15.40
C GLN A 422 -5.70 -42.54 -14.16
N LEU A 423 -4.78 -41.59 -13.98
CA LEU A 423 -3.85 -41.51 -12.84
C LEU A 423 -4.14 -40.32 -11.90
N MET A 424 -5.20 -39.55 -12.15
CA MET A 424 -5.60 -38.40 -11.32
C MET A 424 -6.74 -38.70 -10.33
N GLU A 425 -7.36 -39.89 -10.35
CA GLU A 425 -8.41 -40.25 -9.39
C GLU A 425 -7.94 -41.09 -8.19
N ASP A 426 -6.78 -41.75 -8.26
CA ASP A 426 -6.28 -42.58 -7.13
C ASP A 426 -5.46 -41.80 -6.08
N HIS A 427 -5.06 -40.55 -6.37
CA HIS A 427 -4.33 -39.71 -5.41
C HIS A 427 -5.23 -38.95 -4.43
N SER A 428 -6.55 -38.85 -4.68
CA SER A 428 -7.48 -38.21 -3.73
C SER A 428 -7.94 -39.17 -2.62
N SER A 429 -8.02 -40.49 -2.88
CA SER A 429 -8.45 -41.49 -1.87
C SER A 429 -7.36 -41.88 -0.86
N ALA A 430 -6.07 -41.66 -1.20
CA ALA A 430 -4.95 -41.95 -0.29
C ALA A 430 -4.67 -40.80 0.70
N ALA A 431 -4.97 -39.55 0.33
CA ALA A 431 -4.81 -38.38 1.20
C ALA A 431 -5.88 -38.31 2.30
N GLU A 432 -7.09 -38.82 2.03
CA GLU A 432 -8.21 -38.82 2.97
C GLU A 432 -8.14 -39.97 4.01
N LYS A 433 -7.29 -40.99 3.79
CA LYS A 433 -7.04 -42.08 4.74
C LYS A 433 -5.87 -41.85 5.71
N LEU A 434 -5.05 -40.82 5.47
CA LEU A 434 -3.91 -40.46 6.34
C LEU A 434 -4.26 -39.43 7.42
N SER A 435 -5.44 -38.80 7.39
CA SER A 435 -5.88 -37.85 8.43
C SER A 435 -6.57 -38.50 9.63
N ASN A 436 -6.84 -39.82 9.60
CA ASN A 436 -7.65 -40.52 10.62
C ASN A 436 -6.90 -41.62 11.40
N MET A 437 -5.57 -41.56 11.52
CA MET A 437 -4.83 -42.44 12.43
C MET A 437 -4.22 -41.65 13.60
N GLU A 438 -4.83 -41.81 14.77
CA GLU A 438 -4.36 -41.34 16.07
C GLU A 438 -2.98 -41.93 16.42
N SER A 439 -2.08 -41.06 16.87
CA SER A 439 -0.72 -41.38 17.31
C SER A 439 -0.68 -41.99 18.73
N PRO A 440 0.09 -43.07 18.98
CA PRO A 440 0.41 -43.50 20.33
C PRO A 440 1.85 -43.09 20.68
N LEU A 441 2.05 -41.97 21.38
CA LEU A 441 3.28 -41.70 22.18
C LEU A 441 3.12 -40.40 22.98
N SER A 442 2.36 -40.46 24.07
CA SER A 442 2.33 -39.44 25.13
C SER A 442 3.32 -39.82 26.23
N VAL A 443 4.52 -39.23 26.18
CA VAL A 443 5.42 -39.17 27.32
C VAL A 443 4.92 -38.07 28.26
N LYS A 444 4.48 -38.46 29.47
CA LYS A 444 4.16 -37.53 30.56
C LYS A 444 5.44 -36.79 30.98
N LEU A 445 5.53 -35.49 30.68
CA LEU A 445 6.31 -34.55 31.49
C LEU A 445 5.33 -33.82 32.42
N GLU A 446 5.33 -34.17 33.69
CA GLU A 446 4.74 -33.34 34.75
C GLU A 446 5.68 -32.14 34.97
N LEU A 447 5.22 -30.93 34.63
CA LEU A 447 5.85 -29.68 35.03
C LEU A 447 5.08 -29.07 36.21
N ASP A 448 5.85 -28.71 37.25
CA ASP A 448 5.43 -28.18 38.55
C ASP A 448 4.71 -26.81 38.42
N PRO A 449 3.50 -26.63 38.99
CA PRO A 449 2.72 -25.39 38.91
C PRO A 449 3.40 -24.13 39.48
N ARG A 450 4.54 -24.26 40.17
CA ARG A 450 5.29 -23.12 40.72
C ARG A 450 6.18 -22.39 39.70
N LEU A 451 6.44 -22.97 38.53
CA LEU A 451 7.30 -22.35 37.49
C LEU A 451 6.54 -21.46 36.49
N ILE A 452 5.21 -21.51 36.44
CA ILE A 452 4.40 -20.66 35.55
C ILE A 452 4.13 -19.27 36.17
N ALA A 453 4.25 -19.12 37.49
CA ALA A 453 4.04 -17.85 38.18
C ALA A 453 5.23 -16.85 38.09
N LEU A 454 6.33 -17.23 37.43
CA LEU A 454 7.54 -16.40 37.30
C LEU A 454 7.66 -15.67 35.94
N ALA A 455 6.71 -15.86 35.02
CA ALA A 455 6.71 -15.18 33.71
C ALA A 455 5.76 -13.97 33.63
N SER A 456 4.93 -13.71 34.65
CA SER A 456 4.02 -12.57 34.68
C SER A 456 4.34 -11.63 35.84
N GLY A 457 5.37 -10.80 35.66
CA GLY A 457 5.51 -9.55 36.40
C GLY A 457 6.93 -9.15 36.76
N THR A 458 7.44 -8.08 36.13
CA THR A 458 8.35 -7.17 36.84
C THR A 458 8.16 -5.74 36.33
N GLN A 459 7.61 -4.90 37.21
CA GLN A 459 7.67 -3.44 37.16
C GLN A 459 9.12 -2.96 37.18
N ARG A 460 9.41 -1.82 36.54
CA ARG A 460 10.50 -0.91 36.95
C ARG A 460 9.90 0.40 37.47
N HIS A 461 10.41 0.79 38.63
CA HIS A 461 10.17 2.00 39.43
C HIS A 461 10.59 3.31 38.76
N ILE A 462 9.86 4.41 39.06
CA ILE A 462 10.36 5.81 39.23
C ILE A 462 9.52 6.47 40.36
N PRO A 463 10.08 7.37 41.23
CA PRO A 463 9.57 7.65 42.57
C PRO A 463 8.64 8.87 42.70
N ALA A 464 8.09 9.00 43.91
CA ALA A 464 7.02 9.89 44.37
C ALA A 464 7.25 11.40 44.18
N GLN A 465 6.14 12.12 43.94
CA GLN A 465 6.01 13.57 44.07
C GLN A 465 5.34 13.99 45.40
N PRO A 466 5.61 15.21 45.91
CA PRO A 466 5.18 15.64 47.23
C PRO A 466 3.77 16.25 47.24
N LYS A 467 3.13 16.15 48.42
CA LYS A 467 1.85 16.76 48.78
C LYS A 467 1.93 18.29 48.78
N LEU A 468 0.91 18.95 48.25
CA LEU A 468 0.59 20.37 48.49
C LEU A 468 -0.63 20.46 49.44
N PRO A 469 -0.67 21.46 50.35
CA PRO A 469 -1.69 21.54 51.40
C PRO A 469 -2.92 22.35 50.97
N GLU A 470 -4.05 22.02 51.61
CA GLU A 470 -5.28 22.81 51.64
C GLU A 470 -5.13 24.06 52.53
N GLY A 471 -5.76 25.16 52.09
CA GLY A 471 -6.49 26.08 52.96
C GLY A 471 -5.88 27.46 53.22
N SER A 472 -6.52 28.52 52.70
CA SER A 472 -6.96 29.66 53.53
C SER A 472 -7.82 30.67 52.73
N THR A 473 -8.97 30.93 53.32
CA THR A 473 -9.87 32.10 53.24
C THR A 473 -9.25 33.46 52.87
N LEU A 474 -9.89 34.18 51.93
CA LEU A 474 -10.61 35.45 52.14
C LEU A 474 -11.39 35.84 50.88
#